data_AF-A0A847JWR8-F1
#
_entry.id   AF-A0A847JWR8-F1
#
_cell.length_a   1.000
_cell.length_b   1.000
_cell.length_c   1.000
_cell.angle_alpha   90.00
_cell.angle_beta   90.00
_cell.angle_gamma   90.00
#
_symmetry.space_group_name_H-M   'P 1'
#
loop_
_entity.id
_entity.type
_entity.pdbx_description
1 polymer ?
#
loop_
_entity_poly.entity_id
_entity_poly.type
_entity_poly.pdbx_seq_one_letter_code
_entity_poly.pdbx_strand_id
1 'polypeptide(L)'
;MHTVTHILRDVCVWTALIAGLAVACVARSSSVVEPEVLARIAHPRPVTIRRHDLTAGITEPRAGRRFAAAVRVEAERAGAQETRFVVYAPDDTMRPLATRVARFLGLLWAYADTRFRVLSPRLRSGVASVWLCRDGSGGAEQSRDAIHIYEASADRSDLEWARTLAHEYGHYLLPGPSGYAEPEPWSNGILGERLFLGWLRDDIRAGVLPASDSVYLTADTANEYHAKQVEPLVERIARRGVDRALIDDRGRRGMDEAIALLLYAARLHGTNALADMLDWLPTRTGRQATGSDYLSAYEAWLGGSDLFRHGSLAPTGDPTGTARESYRAYIPSGSWRVQVCGRRLVSVEGCVVKPADDGWLVQARASAWRRVELDGPPVTGEQIVWTKDRSR
;
A
#
# COMPACT_ATOMS: atom_id res chain seq x y z
N MET A 1 -54.99 -22.54 49.47
CA MET A 1 -53.54 -22.33 49.29
C MET A 1 -53.32 -21.69 47.94
N HIS A 2 -52.41 -20.72 47.89
CA HIS A 2 -52.27 -19.60 46.94
C HIS A 2 -52.79 -19.76 45.50
N THR A 3 -53.72 -18.93 45.00
CA THR A 3 -53.62 -17.49 44.62
C THR A 3 -53.00 -17.34 43.21
N VAL A 4 -53.84 -17.21 42.17
CA VAL A 4 -54.04 -15.99 41.32
C VAL A 4 -53.14 -15.99 40.06
N THR A 5 -53.49 -15.56 38.84
CA THR A 5 -54.71 -15.07 38.17
C THR A 5 -54.31 -14.81 36.71
N HIS A 6 -55.01 -15.44 35.76
CA HIS A 6 -55.82 -14.80 34.72
C HIS A 6 -55.30 -13.57 33.91
N ILE A 7 -55.59 -13.65 32.60
CA ILE A 7 -56.10 -12.58 31.69
C ILE A 7 -55.17 -12.14 30.54
N LEU A 8 -55.51 -12.70 29.36
CA LEU A 8 -55.52 -12.08 28.04
C LEU A 8 -56.28 -10.74 28.06
N ARG A 9 -55.73 -9.66 27.47
CA ARG A 9 -56.48 -8.71 26.63
C ARG A 9 -55.64 -7.55 26.04
N ASP A 10 -56.03 -7.18 24.82
CA ASP A 10 -55.94 -5.86 24.14
C ASP A 10 -54.53 -5.41 23.69
N VAL A 11 -54.16 -5.26 22.40
CA VAL A 11 -54.83 -4.69 21.21
C VAL A 11 -55.53 -3.37 21.51
N CYS A 12 -54.73 -2.35 21.83
CA CYS A 12 -54.92 -0.91 21.57
C CYS A 12 -53.99 -0.15 22.51
N VAL A 13 -52.85 0.35 22.01
CA VAL A 13 -52.11 1.56 22.42
C VAL A 13 -50.78 1.47 21.68
N TRP A 14 -50.59 2.23 20.60
CA TRP A 14 -49.29 2.81 20.18
C TRP A 14 -49.47 3.88 19.08
N THR A 15 -50.62 4.56 19.07
CA THR A 15 -50.81 5.81 18.34
C THR A 15 -50.79 6.94 19.38
N ALA A 16 -49.75 7.78 19.31
CA ALA A 16 -49.56 9.06 20.04
C ALA A 16 -49.08 9.00 21.51
N LEU A 17 -47.76 8.94 21.69
CA LEU A 17 -46.92 9.53 22.77
C LEU A 17 -45.48 9.12 22.39
N ILE A 18 -44.49 9.93 21.99
CA ILE A 18 -44.07 11.32 22.17
C ILE A 18 -43.21 11.61 20.91
N ALA A 19 -43.54 12.47 19.95
CA ALA A 19 -43.63 13.93 20.03
C ALA A 19 -42.44 14.56 20.78
N GLY A 20 -41.21 14.36 20.29
CA GLY A 20 -40.03 14.94 20.92
C GLY A 20 -38.69 14.69 20.23
N LEU A 21 -38.63 14.68 18.90
CA LEU A 21 -37.38 14.80 18.15
C LEU A 21 -37.67 15.38 16.76
N ALA A 22 -38.18 16.61 16.77
CA ALA A 22 -38.03 17.51 15.64
C ALA A 22 -36.53 17.82 15.54
N VAL A 23 -35.78 16.97 14.84
CA VAL A 23 -34.49 17.37 14.28
C VAL A 23 -34.83 18.44 13.26
N ALA A 24 -34.64 19.69 13.66
CA ALA A 24 -34.68 20.83 12.79
C ALA A 24 -33.72 20.56 11.62
N CYS A 25 -34.28 20.16 10.48
CA CYS A 25 -33.66 20.35 9.18
C CYS A 25 -33.54 21.86 8.94
N VAL A 26 -32.57 22.49 9.61
CA VAL A 26 -32.06 23.78 9.18
C VAL A 26 -31.37 23.49 7.87
N ALA A 27 -32.01 23.89 6.77
CA ALA A 27 -31.38 24.06 5.49
C ALA A 27 -30.25 25.09 5.66
N ARG A 28 -29.07 24.62 6.10
CA ARG A 28 -27.85 25.42 6.10
C ARG A 28 -27.42 25.53 4.65
N SER A 29 -27.58 26.74 4.12
CA SER A 29 -26.87 27.25 2.95
C SER A 29 -25.37 27.02 3.15
N SER A 30 -24.92 25.82 2.83
CA SER A 30 -23.52 25.52 2.60
C SER A 30 -23.30 25.92 1.15
N SER A 31 -22.50 26.97 0.94
CA SER A 31 -21.98 27.26 -0.39
C SER A 31 -21.12 26.06 -0.80
N VAL A 32 -21.72 25.14 -1.56
CA VAL A 32 -21.00 24.01 -2.14
C VAL A 32 -20.07 24.62 -3.17
N VAL A 33 -18.78 24.66 -2.83
CA VAL A 33 -17.74 24.95 -3.81
C VAL A 33 -17.79 23.81 -4.83
N GLU A 34 -17.83 24.16 -6.12
CA GLU A 34 -17.79 23.22 -7.24
C GLU A 34 -16.75 22.13 -6.96
N PRO A 35 -17.13 20.84 -7.08
CA PRO A 35 -16.24 19.73 -6.79
C PRO A 35 -15.01 19.82 -7.71
N GLU A 36 -13.83 19.87 -7.11
CA GLU A 36 -12.61 19.72 -7.86
C GLU A 36 -12.39 18.22 -8.11
N VAL A 37 -12.60 17.82 -9.36
CA VAL A 37 -12.24 16.48 -9.81
C VAL A 37 -10.74 16.51 -10.05
N LEU A 38 -9.98 15.85 -9.18
CA LEU A 38 -8.54 15.66 -9.38
C LEU A 38 -8.35 14.71 -10.55
N ALA A 39 -8.35 15.29 -11.75
CA ALA A 39 -8.03 14.72 -13.04
C ALA A 39 -8.73 13.37 -13.38
N ARG A 40 -8.98 13.15 -14.66
CA ARG A 40 -9.03 11.78 -15.17
C ARG A 40 -7.59 11.26 -15.19
N ILE A 41 -6.99 11.14 -14.01
CA ILE A 41 -5.69 10.52 -13.84
C ILE A 41 -5.83 9.16 -14.50
N ALA A 42 -4.81 8.70 -15.24
CA ALA A 42 -4.84 7.41 -15.94
C ALA A 42 -5.04 6.18 -15.02
N HIS A 43 -5.31 6.42 -13.74
CA HIS A 43 -5.77 5.43 -12.77
C HIS A 43 -7.27 5.18 -12.92
N PRO A 44 -7.71 3.93 -12.77
CA PRO A 44 -9.05 3.50 -13.15
C PRO A 44 -10.20 4.12 -12.36
N ARG A 45 -9.96 4.95 -11.32
CA ARG A 45 -11.02 5.56 -10.52
C ARG A 45 -10.79 7.04 -10.22
N PRO A 46 -11.74 7.92 -10.59
CA PRO A 46 -11.67 9.33 -10.24
C PRO A 46 -11.86 9.53 -8.73
N VAL A 47 -11.13 10.50 -8.19
CA VAL A 47 -11.28 10.98 -6.81
C VAL A 47 -11.78 12.42 -6.86
N THR A 48 -12.78 12.72 -6.04
CA THR A 48 -13.39 14.05 -5.91
C THR A 48 -13.01 14.66 -4.57
N ILE A 49 -12.67 15.94 -4.57
CA ILE A 49 -12.38 16.68 -3.34
C ILE A 49 -13.50 17.67 -3.06
N ARG A 50 -14.06 17.60 -1.85
CA ARG A 50 -15.11 18.48 -1.39
C ARG A 50 -14.69 19.23 -0.13
N ARG A 51 -14.89 20.55 -0.14
CA ARG A 51 -14.58 21.42 1.00
C ARG A 51 -15.84 21.61 1.82
N HIS A 52 -15.71 21.55 3.15
CA HIS A 52 -16.81 21.73 4.07
C HIS A 52 -16.41 22.68 5.20
N ASP A 53 -17.35 23.54 5.59
CA ASP A 53 -17.22 24.39 6.77
C ASP A 53 -17.93 23.70 7.93
N LEU A 54 -17.21 23.50 9.03
CA LEU A 54 -17.77 22.86 10.22
C LEU A 54 -18.32 23.96 11.14
N THR A 55 -19.55 24.43 10.90
CA THR A 55 -20.13 25.56 11.65
C THR A 55 -20.15 25.35 13.16
N ALA A 56 -20.27 24.11 13.64
CA ALA A 56 -20.21 23.78 15.07
C ALA A 56 -18.78 23.46 15.56
N GLY A 57 -17.81 23.35 14.65
CA GLY A 57 -16.55 22.65 14.85
C GLY A 57 -16.74 21.15 15.14
N ILE A 58 -15.64 20.41 15.14
CA ILE A 58 -15.57 19.02 15.59
C ILE A 58 -14.45 18.88 16.61
N THR A 59 -14.63 18.02 17.60
CA THR A 59 -13.63 17.75 18.62
C THR A 59 -12.92 16.44 18.32
N GLU A 60 -11.59 16.49 18.26
CA GLU A 60 -10.72 15.32 18.12
C GLU A 60 -10.89 14.40 19.34
N PRO A 61 -11.20 13.10 19.15
CA PRO A 61 -11.52 12.20 20.26
C PRO A 61 -10.39 11.98 21.27
N ARG A 62 -9.11 12.09 20.85
CA ARG A 62 -7.96 11.72 21.68
C ARG A 62 -7.48 12.87 22.56
N ALA A 63 -7.18 14.04 21.98
CA ALA A 63 -6.68 15.19 22.73
C ALA A 63 -7.76 16.26 23.04
N GLY A 64 -8.98 16.12 22.56
CA GLY A 64 -10.07 17.08 22.81
C GLY A 64 -9.90 18.42 22.06
N ARG A 65 -9.03 18.48 21.06
CA ARG A 65 -8.79 19.68 20.25
C ARG A 65 -9.98 19.96 19.33
N ARG A 66 -10.29 21.24 19.10
CA ARG A 66 -11.40 21.67 18.23
C ARG A 66 -10.90 22.05 16.83
N PHE A 67 -11.63 21.61 15.82
CA PHE A 67 -11.35 21.84 14.40
C PHE A 67 -12.56 22.51 13.74
N ALA A 68 -12.34 23.62 13.03
CA ALA A 68 -13.43 24.41 12.41
C ALA A 68 -13.59 24.16 10.90
N ALA A 69 -12.64 23.46 10.26
CA ALA A 69 -12.65 23.20 8.83
C ALA A 69 -12.44 21.72 8.51
N ALA A 70 -13.02 21.23 7.41
CA ALA A 70 -12.75 19.90 6.90
C ALA A 70 -12.72 19.84 5.36
N VAL A 71 -11.86 18.97 4.84
CA VAL A 71 -11.80 18.61 3.42
C VAL A 71 -12.06 17.11 3.29
N ARG A 72 -13.05 16.73 2.50
CA ARG A 72 -13.40 15.34 2.23
C ARG A 72 -12.77 14.88 0.92
N VAL A 73 -12.28 13.65 0.94
CA VAL A 73 -11.85 12.91 -0.24
C VAL A 73 -12.90 11.85 -0.49
N GLU A 74 -13.59 11.96 -1.61
CA GLU A 74 -14.65 11.03 -2.03
C GLU A 74 -14.18 10.26 -3.27
N ALA A 75 -14.51 8.98 -3.34
CA ALA A 75 -14.20 8.14 -4.47
C ALA A 75 -15.43 7.41 -4.97
N GLU A 76 -15.54 7.26 -6.29
CA GLU A 76 -16.65 6.53 -6.88
C GLU A 76 -16.46 5.01 -6.72
N ARG A 77 -17.51 4.34 -6.24
CA ARG A 77 -17.58 2.88 -6.14
C ARG A 77 -18.98 2.40 -6.48
N ALA A 78 -19.09 1.56 -7.50
CA ALA A 78 -20.37 1.00 -7.96
C ALA A 78 -21.45 2.08 -8.20
N GLY A 79 -21.05 3.23 -8.75
CA GLY A 79 -21.94 4.37 -9.02
C GLY A 79 -22.29 5.25 -7.80
N ALA A 80 -21.77 4.94 -6.60
CA ALA A 80 -21.94 5.75 -5.40
C ALA A 80 -20.64 6.49 -5.03
N GLN A 81 -20.77 7.72 -4.51
CA GLN A 81 -19.64 8.45 -3.93
C GLN A 81 -19.44 8.03 -2.48
N GLU A 82 -18.27 7.47 -2.17
CA GLU A 82 -17.90 7.06 -0.81
C GLU A 82 -16.77 7.94 -0.28
N THR A 83 -16.95 8.51 0.92
CA THR A 83 -15.86 9.22 1.59
C THR A 83 -14.77 8.22 2.00
N ARG A 84 -13.51 8.55 1.69
CA ARG A 84 -12.31 7.78 2.07
C ARG A 84 -11.51 8.48 3.16
N PHE A 85 -11.41 9.80 3.07
CA PHE A 85 -10.72 10.60 4.07
C PHE A 85 -11.54 11.82 4.45
N VAL A 86 -11.40 12.23 5.70
CA VAL A 86 -11.78 13.57 6.14
C VAL A 86 -10.56 14.22 6.78
N VAL A 87 -10.04 15.26 6.16
CA VAL A 87 -8.89 16.03 6.65
C VAL A 87 -9.40 17.25 7.41
N TYR A 88 -9.27 17.21 8.73
CA TYR A 88 -9.68 18.26 9.65
C TYR A 88 -8.57 19.28 9.84
N ALA A 89 -8.92 20.56 9.68
CA ALA A 89 -8.05 21.71 9.93
C ALA A 89 -8.56 22.53 11.14
N PRO A 90 -7.66 23.03 12.01
CA PRO A 90 -8.03 23.80 13.20
C PRO A 90 -8.92 25.00 12.86
N ASP A 91 -8.59 25.70 11.79
CA ASP A 91 -9.34 26.84 11.25
C ASP A 91 -9.10 27.01 9.74
N ASP A 92 -9.75 28.03 9.17
CA ASP A 92 -9.72 28.32 7.74
C ASP A 92 -8.34 28.68 7.20
N THR A 93 -7.43 29.17 8.05
CA THR A 93 -6.07 29.51 7.62
C THR A 93 -5.28 28.27 7.21
N MET A 94 -5.62 27.09 7.76
CA MET A 94 -5.00 25.81 7.42
C MET A 94 -5.76 25.02 6.33
N ARG A 95 -6.88 25.55 5.83
CA ARG A 95 -7.68 24.91 4.76
C ARG A 95 -6.89 24.68 3.46
N PRO A 96 -6.00 25.57 3.00
CA PRO A 96 -5.15 25.29 1.84
C PRO A 96 -4.25 24.07 2.04
N LEU A 97 -3.62 23.95 3.22
CA LEU A 97 -2.81 22.77 3.56
C LEU A 97 -3.67 21.50 3.64
N ALA A 98 -4.83 21.55 4.30
CA ALA A 98 -5.76 20.42 4.35
C ALA A 98 -6.20 19.96 2.96
N THR A 99 -6.37 20.90 2.02
CA THR A 99 -6.69 20.58 0.63
C THR A 99 -5.52 19.87 -0.05
N ARG A 100 -4.27 20.33 0.12
CA ARG A 100 -3.07 19.65 -0.41
C ARG A 100 -2.92 18.23 0.17
N VAL A 101 -3.08 18.07 1.48
CA VAL A 101 -3.03 16.76 2.16
C VAL A 101 -4.13 15.83 1.63
N ALA A 102 -5.37 16.32 1.52
CA ALA A 102 -6.50 15.58 0.97
C ALA A 102 -6.23 15.11 -0.48
N ARG A 103 -5.67 16.00 -1.32
CA ARG A 103 -5.27 15.65 -2.69
C ARG A 103 -4.28 14.49 -2.71
N PHE A 104 -3.20 14.61 -1.93
CA PHE A 104 -2.16 13.59 -1.92
C PHE A 104 -2.67 12.25 -1.38
N LEU A 105 -3.43 12.24 -0.29
CA LEU A 105 -4.03 11.00 0.23
C LEU A 105 -5.04 10.36 -0.74
N GLY A 106 -5.78 11.17 -1.50
CA GLY A 106 -6.63 10.70 -2.58
C GLY A 106 -5.84 9.97 -3.67
N LEU A 107 -4.67 10.49 -4.05
CA LEU A 107 -3.75 9.81 -4.97
C LEU A 107 -3.27 8.48 -4.38
N LEU A 108 -2.77 8.49 -3.14
CA LEU A 108 -2.27 7.27 -2.50
C LEU A 108 -3.34 6.18 -2.44
N TRP A 109 -4.58 6.55 -2.10
CA TRP A 109 -5.72 5.64 -2.12
C TRP A 109 -6.01 5.09 -3.51
N ALA A 110 -5.97 5.93 -4.56
CA ALA A 110 -6.23 5.48 -5.93
C ALA A 110 -5.19 4.45 -6.40
N TYR A 111 -3.91 4.68 -6.10
CA TYR A 111 -2.85 3.69 -6.35
C TYR A 111 -3.09 2.40 -5.58
N ALA A 112 -3.39 2.51 -4.29
CA ALA A 112 -3.62 1.36 -3.44
C ALA A 112 -4.83 0.54 -3.90
N ASP A 113 -5.97 1.17 -4.24
CA ASP A 113 -7.15 0.50 -4.76
C ASP A 113 -6.84 -0.23 -6.08
N THR A 114 -6.08 0.41 -6.97
CA THR A 114 -5.71 -0.17 -8.27
C THR A 114 -4.76 -1.37 -8.12
N ARG A 115 -3.75 -1.25 -7.25
CA ARG A 115 -2.65 -2.21 -7.14
C ARG A 115 -2.87 -3.32 -6.12
N PHE A 116 -3.67 -3.09 -5.08
CA PHE A 116 -4.00 -4.09 -4.07
C PHE A 116 -5.39 -4.69 -4.23
N ARG A 117 -6.25 -4.07 -5.06
CA ARG A 117 -7.60 -4.56 -5.38
C ARG A 117 -8.39 -5.00 -4.13
N VAL A 118 -8.44 -6.30 -3.86
CA VAL A 118 -9.34 -6.97 -2.91
C VAL A 118 -8.76 -7.15 -1.51
N LEU A 119 -7.46 -6.91 -1.33
CA LEU A 119 -6.71 -7.39 -0.16
C LEU A 119 -7.09 -6.83 1.18
N SER A 120 -7.49 -5.56 1.23
CA SER A 120 -7.70 -4.91 2.51
C SER A 120 -9.16 -4.59 2.63
N PRO A 121 -9.93 -5.30 3.49
CA PRO A 121 -11.21 -4.81 3.93
C PRO A 121 -11.10 -3.35 4.38
N ARG A 122 -9.99 -2.93 5.02
CA ARG A 122 -9.76 -1.53 5.42
C ARG A 122 -9.61 -0.54 4.26
N LEU A 123 -9.10 -0.94 3.08
CA LEU A 123 -9.19 -0.11 1.85
C LEU A 123 -10.65 0.26 1.52
N ARG A 124 -11.59 -0.55 2.01
CA ARG A 124 -12.99 -0.60 1.58
C ARG A 124 -13.97 -0.34 2.72
N SER A 125 -13.54 -0.41 3.97
CA SER A 125 -14.36 -0.31 5.16
C SER A 125 -13.79 0.78 6.06
N GLY A 126 -14.45 1.93 6.05
CA GLY A 126 -14.15 3.02 6.97
C GLY A 126 -13.66 4.28 6.27
N VAL A 127 -13.73 5.36 7.04
CA VAL A 127 -13.27 6.69 6.67
C VAL A 127 -12.07 6.99 7.55
N ALA A 128 -10.92 7.29 6.96
CA ALA A 128 -9.78 7.73 7.74
C ALA A 128 -9.94 9.21 8.13
N SER A 129 -9.90 9.50 9.42
CA SER A 129 -9.90 10.86 9.96
C SER A 129 -8.47 11.37 10.06
N VAL A 130 -8.15 12.45 9.36
CA VAL A 130 -6.80 13.03 9.35
C VAL A 130 -6.84 14.36 10.08
N TRP A 131 -6.09 14.49 11.16
CA TRP A 131 -6.10 15.65 12.05
C TRP A 131 -4.82 16.45 11.87
N LEU A 132 -4.92 17.69 11.40
CA LEU A 132 -3.78 18.61 11.29
C LEU A 132 -3.62 19.40 12.59
N CYS A 133 -2.77 18.94 13.49
CA CYS A 133 -2.56 19.56 14.80
C CYS A 133 -1.50 20.67 14.72
N ARG A 134 -1.70 21.79 15.41
CA ARG A 134 -0.70 22.87 15.51
C ARG A 134 0.42 22.56 16.49
N ASP A 135 0.10 21.77 17.49
CA ASP A 135 0.92 21.38 18.62
C ASP A 135 1.28 19.88 18.56
N GLY A 136 2.11 19.45 19.52
CA GLY A 136 2.70 18.11 19.59
C GLY A 136 4.19 18.13 19.23
N SER A 137 4.89 17.03 19.44
CA SER A 137 6.25 16.87 18.89
C SER A 137 6.16 16.67 17.38
N GLY A 138 7.02 17.33 16.62
CA GLY A 138 7.09 17.16 15.16
C GLY A 138 7.05 15.70 14.72
N GLY A 139 6.24 15.44 13.69
CA GLY A 139 6.00 14.09 13.17
C GLY A 139 4.52 13.80 12.95
N ALA A 140 4.18 12.51 12.93
CA ALA A 140 2.83 12.04 12.76
C ALA A 140 2.62 10.69 13.49
N GLU A 141 1.36 10.33 13.67
CA GLU A 141 0.98 9.09 14.35
C GLU A 141 -0.37 8.58 13.87
N GLN A 142 -0.38 7.32 13.44
CA GLN A 142 -1.58 6.57 13.10
C GLN A 142 -2.11 5.81 14.32
N SER A 143 -3.41 5.96 14.61
CA SER A 143 -4.13 5.19 15.62
C SER A 143 -5.53 4.82 15.13
N ARG A 144 -5.83 3.52 15.02
CA ARG A 144 -7.09 2.96 14.49
C ARG A 144 -7.47 3.51 13.11
N ASP A 145 -8.46 4.39 13.04
CA ASP A 145 -8.96 5.07 11.85
C ASP A 145 -8.55 6.55 11.80
N ALA A 146 -7.70 6.99 12.72
CA ALA A 146 -7.19 8.34 12.78
C ALA A 146 -5.71 8.40 12.39
N ILE A 147 -5.35 9.43 11.64
CA ILE A 147 -3.97 9.85 11.36
C ILE A 147 -3.81 11.25 11.93
N HIS A 148 -2.84 11.46 12.82
CA HIS A 148 -2.55 12.78 13.40
C HIS A 148 -1.25 13.28 12.80
N ILE A 149 -1.28 14.49 12.24
CA ILE A 149 -0.08 15.19 11.81
C ILE A 149 0.17 16.31 12.80
N TYR A 150 1.19 16.18 13.63
CA TYR A 150 1.56 17.19 14.63
C TYR A 150 2.40 18.29 14.00
N GLU A 151 2.44 19.47 14.62
CA GLU A 151 3.15 20.65 14.10
C GLU A 151 2.88 20.90 12.60
N ALA A 152 1.62 20.74 12.16
CA ALA A 152 1.27 20.76 10.74
C ALA A 152 1.51 22.15 10.09
N SER A 153 1.72 23.21 10.88
CA SER A 153 2.11 24.53 10.38
C SER A 153 3.62 24.74 10.29
N ALA A 154 4.44 23.77 10.69
CA ALA A 154 5.89 23.87 10.56
C ALA A 154 6.31 23.90 9.08
N ASP A 155 7.41 24.60 8.82
CA ASP A 155 8.02 24.61 7.50
C ASP A 155 8.68 23.25 7.23
N ARG A 156 8.05 22.47 6.34
CA ARG A 156 8.51 21.14 5.93
C ARG A 156 8.69 21.13 4.43
N SER A 157 9.74 20.48 3.97
CA SER A 157 9.92 20.26 2.54
C SER A 157 8.76 19.43 1.96
N ASP A 158 8.46 19.61 0.68
CA ASP A 158 7.44 18.81 0.02
C ASP A 158 7.75 17.29 0.09
N LEU A 159 9.03 16.90 -0.02
CA LEU A 159 9.42 15.49 0.14
C LEU A 159 9.14 14.97 1.55
N GLU A 160 9.36 15.77 2.60
CA GLU A 160 9.03 15.39 3.97
C GLU A 160 7.52 15.19 4.14
N TRP A 161 6.70 16.09 3.60
CA TRP A 161 5.24 15.91 3.56
C TRP A 161 4.83 14.62 2.85
N ALA A 162 5.39 14.35 1.66
CA ALA A 162 5.09 13.15 0.91
C ALA A 162 5.43 11.88 1.70
N ARG A 163 6.61 11.86 2.34
CA ARG A 163 7.09 10.75 3.15
C ARG A 163 6.21 10.51 4.37
N THR A 164 5.96 11.53 5.19
CA THR A 164 5.12 11.43 6.38
C THR A 164 3.71 10.93 6.03
N LEU A 165 3.06 11.50 5.01
CA LEU A 165 1.71 11.09 4.64
C LEU A 165 1.66 9.65 4.10
N ALA A 166 2.65 9.25 3.30
CA ALA A 166 2.74 7.88 2.80
C ALA A 166 3.08 6.87 3.91
N HIS A 167 3.91 7.25 4.87
CA HIS A 167 4.25 6.45 6.05
C HIS A 167 3.01 6.16 6.91
N GLU A 168 2.29 7.20 7.34
CA GLU A 168 1.10 7.01 8.17
C GLU A 168 -0.02 6.28 7.42
N TYR A 169 -0.16 6.54 6.12
CA TYR A 169 -1.12 5.78 5.32
C TYR A 169 -0.70 4.32 5.16
N GLY A 170 0.61 4.03 5.13
CA GLY A 170 1.16 2.68 5.22
C GLY A 170 0.73 1.96 6.49
N HIS A 171 0.84 2.59 7.66
CA HIS A 171 0.35 2.03 8.93
C HIS A 171 -1.15 1.73 8.91
N TYR A 172 -1.94 2.66 8.38
CA TYR A 172 -3.39 2.51 8.28
C TYR A 172 -3.77 1.33 7.39
N LEU A 173 -3.08 1.19 6.26
CA LEU A 173 -3.51 0.33 5.16
C LEU A 173 -2.90 -1.06 5.15
N LEU A 174 -1.58 -1.12 5.27
CA LEU A 174 -0.81 -2.31 4.96
C LEU A 174 -0.65 -3.17 6.21
N PRO A 175 -0.77 -4.49 6.09
CA PRO A 175 -0.16 -5.36 7.09
C PRO A 175 1.37 -5.22 6.98
N GLY A 176 2.05 -5.25 8.12
CA GLY A 176 3.51 -5.18 8.18
C GLY A 176 4.10 -6.25 9.08
N PRO A 177 5.31 -6.73 8.78
CA PRO A 177 6.15 -7.40 9.76
C PRO A 177 6.26 -6.57 11.05
N SER A 178 6.12 -7.23 12.19
CA SER A 178 6.13 -6.67 13.53
C SER A 178 7.25 -7.26 14.39
N GLY A 179 7.41 -6.73 15.61
CA GLY A 179 8.34 -7.27 16.61
C GLY A 179 9.69 -6.56 16.64
N TYR A 180 9.86 -5.52 15.84
CA TYR A 180 11.06 -4.69 15.83
C TYR A 180 11.09 -3.73 17.04
N ALA A 181 12.28 -3.29 17.40
CA ALA A 181 12.55 -2.26 18.38
C ALA A 181 12.93 -0.93 17.68
N GLU A 182 13.49 -1.00 16.47
CA GLU A 182 13.92 0.16 15.70
C GLU A 182 13.64 -0.01 14.20
N PRO A 183 13.43 1.10 13.48
CA PRO A 183 13.08 2.44 13.97
C PRO A 183 11.72 2.51 14.68
N GLU A 184 10.85 1.54 14.43
CA GLU A 184 9.50 1.48 14.95
C GLU A 184 9.07 0.01 15.15
N PRO A 185 8.03 -0.28 15.95
CA PRO A 185 7.61 -1.67 16.20
C PRO A 185 6.97 -2.39 15.00
N TRP A 186 6.47 -1.66 14.00
CA TRP A 186 5.80 -2.20 12.81
C TRP A 186 6.37 -1.60 11.54
N SER A 187 6.77 -2.44 10.60
CA SER A 187 7.42 -2.00 9.36
C SER A 187 6.48 -1.48 8.27
N ASN A 188 5.16 -1.55 8.47
CA ASN A 188 4.18 -1.16 7.44
C ASN A 188 4.19 0.33 7.11
N GLY A 189 4.61 1.19 8.03
CA GLY A 189 4.76 2.63 7.76
C GLY A 189 5.83 2.87 6.71
N ILE A 190 7.05 2.43 7.00
CA ILE A 190 8.20 2.55 6.08
C ILE A 190 7.97 1.79 4.77
N LEU A 191 7.34 0.61 4.82
CA LEU A 191 6.95 -0.12 3.61
C LEU A 191 5.99 0.70 2.74
N GLY A 192 4.95 1.30 3.35
CA GLY A 192 3.99 2.15 2.66
C GLY A 192 4.67 3.37 2.03
N GLU A 193 5.52 4.08 2.80
CA GLU A 193 6.34 5.18 2.30
C GLU A 193 7.11 4.77 1.03
N ARG A 194 7.86 3.68 1.09
CA ARG A 194 8.69 3.21 -0.02
C ARG A 194 7.86 2.73 -1.23
N LEU A 195 6.77 2.01 -1.01
CA LEU A 195 5.89 1.53 -2.09
C LEU A 195 5.16 2.69 -2.79
N PHE A 196 4.46 3.53 -2.03
CA PHE A 196 3.63 4.59 -2.59
C PHE A 196 4.45 5.63 -3.34
N LEU A 197 5.57 6.07 -2.76
CA LEU A 197 6.46 7.02 -3.43
C LEU A 197 7.13 6.39 -4.66
N GLY A 198 7.44 5.09 -4.63
CA GLY A 198 7.94 4.36 -5.80
C GLY A 198 6.93 4.33 -6.95
N TRP A 199 5.64 4.10 -6.68
CA TRP A 199 4.61 4.10 -7.71
C TRP A 199 4.36 5.48 -8.30
N LEU A 200 4.26 6.50 -7.45
CA LEU A 200 4.14 7.89 -7.90
C LEU A 200 5.33 8.27 -8.79
N ARG A 201 6.55 7.91 -8.38
CA ARG A 201 7.77 8.15 -9.15
C ARG A 201 7.70 7.52 -10.54
N ASP A 202 7.32 6.24 -10.63
CA ASP A 202 7.26 5.53 -11.91
C ASP A 202 6.24 6.19 -12.87
N ASP A 203 5.07 6.60 -12.36
CA ASP A 203 4.04 7.25 -13.16
C ASP A 203 4.39 8.70 -13.54
N ILE A 204 5.06 9.45 -12.67
CA ILE A 204 5.60 10.78 -13.00
C ILE A 204 6.62 10.65 -14.14
N ARG A 205 7.54 9.68 -14.05
CA ARG A 205 8.55 9.45 -15.10
C ARG A 205 7.94 9.04 -16.42
N ALA A 206 6.89 8.23 -16.37
CA ALA A 206 6.16 7.79 -17.56
C ALA A 206 5.26 8.89 -18.16
N GLY A 207 5.15 10.07 -17.51
CA GLY A 207 4.23 11.13 -17.93
C GLY A 207 2.76 10.79 -17.73
N VAL A 208 2.48 9.75 -16.96
CA VAL A 208 1.13 9.26 -16.64
C VAL A 208 0.49 10.13 -15.55
N LEU A 209 1.27 10.55 -14.55
CA LEU A 209 0.88 11.54 -13.56
C LEU A 209 1.52 12.90 -13.90
N PRO A 210 0.73 13.92 -14.29
CA PRO A 210 1.27 15.26 -14.53
C PRO A 210 1.95 15.83 -13.30
N ALA A 211 3.03 16.59 -13.49
CA ALA A 211 3.77 17.21 -12.38
C ALA A 211 2.93 18.23 -11.59
N SER A 212 1.87 18.80 -12.17
CA SER A 212 0.90 19.64 -11.45
C SER A 212 0.09 18.86 -10.41
N ASP A 213 -0.05 17.55 -10.61
CA ASP A 213 -0.97 16.70 -9.88
C ASP A 213 -0.25 15.85 -8.82
N SER A 214 1.08 15.80 -8.82
CA SER A 214 1.89 15.04 -7.84
C SER A 214 1.93 15.67 -6.44
N VAL A 215 1.41 16.89 -6.28
CA VAL A 215 1.24 17.70 -5.04
C VAL A 215 2.51 18.05 -4.26
N TYR A 216 3.33 17.04 -3.95
CA TYR A 216 4.51 17.11 -3.07
C TYR A 216 5.77 16.49 -3.71
N LEU A 217 5.68 15.94 -4.92
CA LEU A 217 6.80 15.27 -5.55
C LEU A 217 7.11 15.86 -6.92
N THR A 218 8.39 15.96 -7.23
CA THR A 218 8.88 16.16 -8.60
C THR A 218 9.50 14.85 -9.09
N ALA A 219 9.75 14.73 -10.40
CA ALA A 219 10.46 13.58 -10.93
C ALA A 219 11.84 13.40 -10.26
N ASP A 220 12.57 14.51 -10.07
CA ASP A 220 13.92 14.50 -9.51
C ASP A 220 13.91 14.11 -8.03
N THR A 221 13.07 14.74 -7.21
CA THR A 221 12.99 14.42 -5.77
C THR A 221 12.51 13.00 -5.53
N ALA A 222 11.57 12.50 -6.34
CA ALA A 222 11.10 11.12 -6.25
C ALA A 222 12.19 10.11 -6.69
N ASN A 223 12.97 10.44 -7.73
CA ASN A 223 14.10 9.64 -8.19
C ASN A 223 15.21 9.56 -7.15
N GLU A 224 15.59 10.71 -6.57
CA GLU A 224 16.62 10.79 -5.54
C GLU A 224 16.22 9.98 -4.30
N TYR A 225 14.96 10.14 -3.85
CA TYR A 225 14.43 9.35 -2.75
C TYR A 225 14.50 7.84 -3.06
N HIS A 226 14.02 7.42 -4.23
CA HIS A 226 14.01 6.02 -4.62
C HIS A 226 15.43 5.42 -4.68
N ALA A 227 16.38 6.14 -5.28
CA ALA A 227 17.78 5.71 -5.39
C ALA A 227 18.44 5.55 -4.02
N LYS A 228 18.06 6.36 -3.02
CA LYS A 228 18.61 6.29 -1.66
C LYS A 228 17.91 5.26 -0.78
N GLN A 229 16.58 5.15 -0.85
CA GLN A 229 15.77 4.46 0.15
C GLN A 229 15.18 3.13 -0.32
N VAL A 230 15.09 2.89 -1.64
CA VAL A 230 14.42 1.71 -2.20
C VAL A 230 15.41 0.82 -2.95
N GLU A 231 16.14 1.37 -3.92
CA GLU A 231 17.01 0.60 -4.81
C GLU A 231 18.07 -0.22 -4.05
N PRO A 232 18.77 0.30 -3.03
CA PRO A 232 19.78 -0.47 -2.29
C PRO A 232 19.20 -1.70 -1.57
N LEU A 233 17.92 -1.67 -1.21
CA LEU A 233 17.22 -2.78 -0.56
C LEU A 233 16.86 -3.85 -1.57
N VAL A 234 16.27 -3.46 -2.70
CA VAL A 234 15.89 -4.36 -3.80
C VAL A 234 17.13 -5.03 -4.38
N GLU A 235 18.19 -4.26 -4.67
CA GLU A 235 19.46 -4.79 -5.17
C GLU A 235 20.11 -5.78 -4.19
N ARG A 236 20.00 -5.53 -2.89
CA ARG A 236 20.55 -6.45 -1.87
C ARG A 236 19.92 -7.83 -1.99
N ILE A 237 18.60 -7.93 -2.05
CA ILE A 237 17.89 -9.20 -2.22
C ILE A 237 18.16 -9.79 -3.60
N ALA A 238 18.17 -8.98 -4.65
CA ALA A 238 18.49 -9.42 -6.01
C ALA A 238 19.89 -10.06 -6.08
N ARG A 239 20.89 -9.55 -5.36
CA ARG A 239 22.27 -10.08 -5.41
C ARG A 239 22.46 -11.33 -4.57
N ARG A 240 21.94 -11.36 -3.34
CA ARG A 240 22.27 -12.41 -2.34
C ARG A 240 21.11 -13.30 -1.91
N GLY A 241 19.86 -12.96 -2.27
CA GLY A 241 18.66 -13.53 -1.68
C GLY A 241 18.39 -12.96 -0.28
N VAL A 242 17.41 -13.54 0.42
CA VAL A 242 17.05 -13.13 1.79
C VAL A 242 17.97 -13.80 2.80
N ASP A 243 18.46 -12.99 3.75
CA ASP A 243 19.20 -13.48 4.91
C ASP A 243 18.23 -13.89 6.03
N ARG A 244 18.00 -15.20 6.15
CA ARG A 244 17.05 -15.78 7.11
C ARG A 244 17.39 -15.47 8.56
N ALA A 245 18.67 -15.35 8.91
CA ALA A 245 19.05 -15.03 10.29
C ALA A 245 18.81 -13.54 10.56
N LEU A 246 19.05 -12.69 9.57
CA LEU A 246 18.90 -11.25 9.71
C LEU A 246 17.43 -10.80 9.76
N ILE A 247 16.52 -11.44 9.04
CA ILE A 247 15.11 -10.98 8.93
C ILE A 247 14.35 -11.03 10.28
N ASP A 248 14.81 -11.85 11.22
CA ASP A 248 14.29 -11.93 12.59
C ASP A 248 15.04 -11.05 13.60
N ASP A 249 16.08 -10.34 13.17
CA ASP A 249 16.72 -9.32 14.00
C ASP A 249 15.70 -8.24 14.36
N ARG A 250 15.63 -7.88 15.65
CA ARG A 250 14.66 -6.89 16.14
C ARG A 250 15.12 -5.46 15.90
N GLY A 251 16.35 -5.21 15.48
CA GLY A 251 16.85 -3.88 15.19
C GLY A 251 16.47 -3.40 13.80
N ARG A 252 16.97 -2.21 13.46
CA ARG A 252 16.79 -1.59 12.13
C ARG A 252 17.18 -2.53 10.99
N ARG A 253 18.23 -3.34 11.16
CA ARG A 253 18.74 -4.22 10.09
C ARG A 253 17.76 -5.33 9.75
N GLY A 254 17.12 -5.95 10.74
CA GLY A 254 16.10 -6.96 10.47
C GLY A 254 14.83 -6.37 9.87
N MET A 255 14.43 -5.18 10.31
CA MET A 255 13.34 -4.45 9.64
C MET A 255 13.68 -4.15 8.18
N ASP A 256 14.88 -3.62 7.89
CA ASP A 256 15.30 -3.32 6.53
C ASP A 256 15.38 -4.58 5.66
N GLU A 257 15.74 -5.74 6.22
CA GLU A 257 15.72 -7.01 5.46
C GLU A 257 14.29 -7.47 5.14
N ALA A 258 13.35 -7.32 6.07
CA ALA A 258 11.95 -7.64 5.82
C ALA A 258 11.31 -6.69 4.79
N ILE A 259 11.56 -5.38 4.90
CA ILE A 259 11.10 -4.41 3.91
C ILE A 259 11.75 -4.67 2.54
N ALA A 260 13.04 -5.02 2.52
CA ALA A 260 13.74 -5.37 1.28
C ALA A 260 13.10 -6.56 0.57
N LEU A 261 12.74 -7.63 1.29
CA LEU A 261 12.01 -8.75 0.73
C LEU A 261 10.69 -8.31 0.09
N LEU A 262 9.89 -7.48 0.77
CA LEU A 262 8.58 -7.08 0.28
C LEU A 262 8.68 -6.16 -0.95
N LEU A 263 9.62 -5.21 -0.94
CA LEU A 263 9.88 -4.37 -2.11
C LEU A 263 10.41 -5.20 -3.28
N TYR A 264 11.29 -6.16 -3.00
CA TYR A 264 11.81 -7.09 -4.00
C TYR A 264 10.69 -7.93 -4.61
N ALA A 265 9.82 -8.52 -3.80
CA ALA A 265 8.67 -9.30 -4.28
C ALA A 265 7.73 -8.44 -5.12
N ALA A 266 7.44 -7.21 -4.69
CA ALA A 266 6.61 -6.27 -5.45
C ALA A 266 7.23 -5.89 -6.81
N ARG A 267 8.55 -5.69 -6.86
CA ARG A 267 9.28 -5.38 -8.09
C ARG A 267 9.33 -6.59 -9.02
N LEU A 268 9.68 -7.76 -8.48
CA LEU A 268 9.88 -8.98 -9.25
C LEU A 268 8.56 -9.53 -9.76
N HIS A 269 7.52 -9.59 -8.95
CA HIS A 269 6.26 -10.27 -9.32
C HIS A 269 5.09 -9.31 -9.56
N GLY A 270 5.29 -8.02 -9.34
CA GLY A 270 4.24 -7.01 -9.35
C GLY A 270 3.54 -6.89 -8.00
N THR A 271 2.83 -5.78 -7.78
CA THR A 271 2.16 -5.50 -6.49
C THR A 271 1.06 -6.51 -6.15
N ASN A 272 0.42 -7.13 -7.15
CA ASN A 272 -0.57 -8.19 -6.89
C ASN A 272 0.08 -9.43 -6.23
N ALA A 273 1.37 -9.67 -6.41
CA ALA A 273 2.02 -10.78 -5.71
C ALA A 273 2.15 -10.53 -4.20
N LEU A 274 2.38 -9.26 -3.81
CA LEU A 274 2.27 -8.89 -2.40
C LEU A 274 0.88 -9.20 -1.87
N ALA A 275 -0.15 -9.00 -2.70
CA ALA A 275 -1.50 -9.38 -2.38
C ALA A 275 -1.62 -10.85 -2.02
N ASP A 276 -1.30 -11.68 -3.01
CA ASP A 276 -1.56 -13.10 -2.95
C ASP A 276 -0.74 -13.75 -1.84
N MET A 277 0.48 -13.26 -1.58
CA MET A 277 1.33 -13.70 -0.48
C MET A 277 0.72 -13.44 0.90
N LEU A 278 -0.01 -12.33 1.11
CA LEU A 278 -0.57 -12.02 2.42
C LEU A 278 -1.63 -13.03 2.87
N ASP A 279 -2.31 -13.68 1.93
CA ASP A 279 -3.25 -14.78 2.21
C ASP A 279 -2.56 -16.02 2.80
N TRP A 280 -1.24 -16.12 2.66
CA TRP A 280 -0.42 -17.20 3.23
C TRP A 280 0.17 -16.86 4.60
N LEU A 281 -0.08 -15.66 5.13
CA LEU A 281 0.35 -15.33 6.49
C LEU A 281 -0.42 -16.19 7.52
N PRO A 282 0.22 -16.53 8.66
CA PRO A 282 -0.44 -17.25 9.73
C PRO A 282 -1.52 -16.37 10.38
N THR A 283 -2.78 -16.50 9.94
CA THR A 283 -3.91 -15.67 10.40
C THR A 283 -4.52 -16.11 11.73
N ARG A 284 -4.09 -17.25 12.31
CA ARG A 284 -4.84 -17.96 13.37
C ARG A 284 -4.20 -17.97 14.76
N THR A 285 -3.08 -17.30 14.98
CA THR A 285 -2.31 -17.50 16.23
C THR A 285 -2.52 -16.39 17.27
N GLY A 286 -3.26 -15.32 16.96
CA GLY A 286 -3.36 -14.13 17.82
C GLY A 286 -2.04 -13.38 18.00
N ARG A 287 -0.93 -13.91 17.45
CA ARG A 287 0.39 -13.29 17.38
C ARG A 287 0.45 -12.39 16.15
N GLN A 288 1.12 -11.25 16.27
CA GLN A 288 1.44 -10.39 15.13
C GLN A 288 2.52 -11.06 14.25
N ALA A 289 2.37 -10.98 12.92
CA ALA A 289 3.32 -11.60 11.99
C ALA A 289 4.70 -10.93 12.05
N THR A 290 5.77 -11.72 12.06
CA THR A 290 7.18 -11.28 12.09
C THR A 290 7.82 -11.36 10.71
N GLY A 291 9.05 -10.84 10.55
CA GLY A 291 9.81 -10.93 9.30
C GLY A 291 9.87 -12.35 8.70
N SER A 292 10.20 -13.37 9.50
CA SER A 292 10.18 -14.77 9.05
C SER A 292 8.81 -15.30 8.63
N ASP A 293 7.72 -14.79 9.20
CA ASP A 293 6.37 -15.20 8.75
C ASP A 293 6.11 -14.72 7.32
N TYR A 294 6.54 -13.50 6.98
CA TYR A 294 6.43 -12.97 5.62
C TYR A 294 7.34 -13.70 4.63
N LEU A 295 8.56 -14.05 5.02
CA LEU A 295 9.42 -14.90 4.18
C LEU A 295 8.78 -16.26 3.94
N SER A 296 8.25 -16.89 4.99
CA SER A 296 7.59 -18.19 4.88
C SER A 296 6.35 -18.11 3.98
N ALA A 297 5.56 -17.03 4.12
CA ALA A 297 4.40 -16.78 3.27
C ALA A 297 4.80 -16.58 1.80
N TYR A 298 5.86 -15.82 1.52
CA TYR A 298 6.39 -15.64 0.16
C TYR A 298 6.81 -16.97 -0.47
N GLU A 299 7.57 -17.78 0.27
CA GLU A 299 8.07 -19.07 -0.20
C GLU A 299 6.94 -20.09 -0.39
N ALA A 300 5.95 -20.09 0.51
CA ALA A 300 4.77 -20.93 0.41
C ALA A 300 3.85 -20.54 -0.76
N TRP A 301 3.62 -19.24 -0.96
CA TRP A 301 2.85 -18.72 -2.09
C TRP A 301 3.47 -19.15 -3.43
N LEU A 302 4.78 -18.96 -3.61
CA LEU A 302 5.47 -19.42 -4.81
C LEU A 302 5.45 -20.96 -4.93
N GLY A 303 5.65 -21.67 -3.83
CA GLY A 303 5.62 -23.14 -3.81
C GLY A 303 4.26 -23.74 -4.15
N GLY A 304 3.17 -23.05 -3.79
CA GLY A 304 1.80 -23.42 -4.09
C GLY A 304 1.31 -22.96 -5.47
N SER A 305 2.03 -22.08 -6.15
CA SER A 305 1.64 -21.52 -7.45
C SER A 305 2.01 -22.46 -8.60
N ASP A 306 1.10 -22.67 -9.55
CA ASP A 306 1.41 -23.34 -10.83
C ASP A 306 1.96 -22.38 -11.89
N LEU A 307 1.80 -21.08 -11.66
CA LEU A 307 2.19 -20.02 -12.57
C LEU A 307 2.67 -18.84 -11.75
N PHE A 308 3.87 -18.34 -12.05
CA PHE A 308 4.33 -17.04 -11.55
C PHE A 308 5.13 -16.32 -12.63
N ARG A 309 5.21 -14.99 -12.49
CA ARG A 309 5.92 -14.12 -13.44
C ARG A 309 7.01 -13.34 -12.72
N HIS A 310 8.14 -13.15 -13.38
CA HIS A 310 9.18 -12.21 -12.98
C HIS A 310 9.21 -11.05 -13.97
N GLY A 311 9.28 -9.81 -13.50
CA GLY A 311 9.78 -8.68 -14.28
C GLY A 311 11.31 -8.70 -14.35
N SER A 312 11.87 -7.97 -15.31
CA SER A 312 13.31 -7.68 -15.29
C SER A 312 13.67 -6.84 -14.05
N LEU A 313 14.81 -7.16 -13.44
CA LEU A 313 15.42 -6.40 -12.35
C LEU A 313 16.58 -5.54 -12.85
N ALA A 314 16.80 -5.49 -14.16
CA ALA A 314 17.86 -4.66 -14.74
C ALA A 314 17.68 -3.22 -14.25
N PRO A 315 18.76 -2.58 -13.75
CA PRO A 315 18.72 -1.17 -13.42
C PRO A 315 18.20 -0.40 -14.64
N THR A 316 17.15 0.39 -14.44
CA THR A 316 16.62 1.29 -15.47
C THR A 316 17.68 2.33 -15.80
N GLY A 317 18.63 2.02 -16.70
CA GLY A 317 19.70 2.97 -17.04
C GLY A 317 20.99 2.42 -17.65
N ASP A 318 21.15 1.12 -17.92
CA ASP A 318 22.29 0.63 -18.72
C ASP A 318 21.87 0.31 -20.17
N PRO A 319 21.91 1.31 -21.08
CA PRO A 319 21.55 1.14 -22.49
C PRO A 319 22.64 0.45 -23.31
N THR A 320 23.79 0.07 -22.73
CA THR A 320 24.93 -0.44 -23.51
C THR A 320 24.76 -1.85 -24.06
N GLY A 321 23.64 -2.53 -23.75
CA GLY A 321 23.08 -3.59 -24.61
C GLY A 321 23.81 -4.93 -24.62
N THR A 322 24.87 -5.12 -23.82
CA THR A 322 25.61 -6.39 -23.71
C THR A 322 25.48 -7.07 -22.35
N ALA A 323 24.61 -6.57 -21.47
CA ALA A 323 24.60 -6.98 -20.07
C ALA A 323 23.86 -8.31 -19.84
N ARG A 324 24.63 -9.35 -19.54
CA ARG A 324 24.14 -10.53 -18.84
C ARG A 324 23.51 -10.08 -17.52
N GLU A 325 22.22 -10.30 -17.33
CA GLU A 325 21.54 -10.01 -16.06
C GLU A 325 21.66 -11.22 -15.15
N SER A 326 21.93 -10.97 -13.86
CA SER A 326 22.08 -12.02 -12.85
C SER A 326 21.40 -11.58 -11.56
N TYR A 327 20.45 -12.37 -11.08
CA TYR A 327 19.71 -12.08 -9.85
C TYR A 327 19.25 -13.35 -9.11
N ARG A 328 18.88 -13.23 -7.85
CA ARG A 328 18.45 -14.31 -6.96
C ARG A 328 16.94 -14.40 -6.91
N ALA A 329 16.35 -15.46 -7.43
CA ALA A 329 14.91 -15.73 -7.29
C ALA A 329 14.67 -16.98 -6.44
N TYR A 330 13.58 -17.01 -5.70
CA TYR A 330 13.13 -18.26 -5.07
C TYR A 330 12.47 -19.13 -6.14
N ILE A 331 13.07 -20.29 -6.41
CA ILE A 331 12.56 -21.25 -7.37
C ILE A 331 12.07 -22.48 -6.60
N PRO A 332 10.75 -22.77 -6.61
CA PRO A 332 10.24 -23.95 -5.95
C PRO A 332 10.69 -25.25 -6.63
N SER A 333 10.71 -26.35 -5.88
CA SER A 333 10.98 -27.67 -6.44
C SER A 333 9.96 -28.05 -7.52
N GLY A 334 10.39 -28.87 -8.48
CA GLY A 334 9.56 -29.36 -9.57
C GLY A 334 10.19 -29.16 -10.95
N SER A 335 9.38 -29.45 -11.98
CA SER A 335 9.71 -29.14 -13.37
C SER A 335 8.91 -27.93 -13.81
N TRP A 336 9.56 -26.99 -14.48
CA TRP A 336 9.00 -25.70 -14.87
C TRP A 336 9.31 -25.40 -16.33
N ARG A 337 8.30 -25.02 -17.10
CA ARG A 337 8.48 -24.33 -18.37
C ARG A 337 8.70 -22.86 -18.12
N VAL A 338 9.79 -22.34 -18.66
CA VAL A 338 10.19 -20.94 -18.51
C VAL A 338 10.17 -20.30 -19.89
N GLN A 339 9.46 -19.20 -20.01
CA GLN A 339 9.39 -18.38 -21.20
C GLN A 339 10.02 -17.02 -20.89
N VAL A 340 10.94 -16.56 -21.74
CA VAL A 340 11.66 -15.29 -21.61
C VAL A 340 11.49 -14.54 -22.94
N CYS A 341 11.00 -13.30 -22.90
CA CYS A 341 10.68 -12.55 -24.12
C CYS A 341 11.84 -11.65 -24.54
N GLY A 342 12.49 -11.96 -25.66
CA GLY A 342 13.58 -11.14 -26.21
C GLY A 342 14.95 -11.41 -25.60
N ARG A 343 15.06 -12.37 -24.67
CA ARG A 343 16.31 -12.76 -24.02
C ARG A 343 16.43 -14.27 -23.91
N ARG A 344 17.65 -14.73 -23.60
CA ARG A 344 17.96 -16.16 -23.45
C ARG A 344 18.17 -16.48 -21.97
N LEU A 345 17.47 -17.50 -21.46
CA LEU A 345 17.81 -18.11 -20.18
C LEU A 345 19.15 -18.86 -20.31
N VAL A 346 20.16 -18.40 -19.58
CA VAL A 346 21.51 -18.99 -19.60
C VAL A 346 21.61 -20.10 -18.57
N SER A 347 21.26 -19.81 -17.32
CA SER A 347 21.40 -20.74 -16.22
C SER A 347 20.43 -20.44 -15.08
N VAL A 348 20.14 -21.48 -14.30
CA VAL A 348 19.48 -21.38 -13.00
C VAL A 348 20.29 -22.25 -12.04
N GLU A 349 20.91 -21.63 -11.03
CA GLU A 349 21.86 -22.28 -10.13
C GLU A 349 21.28 -23.54 -9.49
N GLY A 350 21.97 -24.68 -9.66
CA GLY A 350 21.57 -25.96 -9.10
C GLY A 350 20.30 -26.58 -9.71
N CYS A 351 19.87 -26.10 -10.89
CA CYS A 351 18.81 -26.68 -11.70
C CYS A 351 19.36 -27.29 -12.99
N VAL A 352 18.62 -28.24 -13.56
CA VAL A 352 18.86 -28.71 -14.94
C VAL A 352 18.04 -27.83 -15.87
N VAL A 353 18.69 -27.14 -16.81
CA VAL A 353 18.04 -26.28 -17.81
C VAL A 353 18.20 -26.91 -19.19
N LYS A 354 17.09 -27.12 -19.91
CA LYS A 354 17.08 -27.70 -21.26
C LYS A 354 16.23 -26.84 -22.20
N PRO A 355 16.61 -26.65 -23.48
CA PRO A 355 15.71 -26.06 -24.47
C PRO A 355 14.41 -26.87 -24.60
N ALA A 356 13.31 -26.17 -24.84
CA ALA A 356 11.99 -26.72 -25.18
C ALA A 356 11.38 -25.90 -26.33
N ASP A 357 10.33 -26.42 -26.97
CA ASP A 357 9.71 -25.79 -28.16
C ASP A 357 9.29 -24.34 -27.94
N ASP A 358 8.88 -24.00 -26.73
CA ASP A 358 8.36 -22.68 -26.34
C ASP A 358 9.20 -21.99 -25.25
N GLY A 359 10.47 -22.37 -25.08
CA GLY A 359 11.38 -21.74 -24.11
C GLY A 359 12.36 -22.74 -23.49
N TRP A 360 12.30 -22.89 -22.17
CA TRP A 360 13.22 -23.76 -21.42
C TRP A 360 12.47 -24.63 -20.41
N LEU A 361 12.89 -25.89 -20.29
CA LEU A 361 12.52 -26.76 -19.18
C LEU A 361 13.58 -26.64 -18.07
N VAL A 362 13.14 -26.19 -16.90
CA VAL A 362 13.97 -26.03 -15.69
C VAL A 362 13.52 -27.03 -14.63
N GLN A 363 14.45 -27.87 -14.15
CA GLN A 363 14.17 -28.87 -13.12
C GLN A 363 14.91 -28.52 -11.82
N ALA A 364 14.15 -28.23 -10.77
CA ALA A 364 14.63 -27.93 -9.43
C ALA A 364 14.37 -29.10 -8.48
N ARG A 365 15.42 -29.72 -7.93
CA ARG A 365 15.28 -30.85 -6.98
C ARG A 365 14.74 -30.43 -5.61
N ALA A 366 15.02 -29.19 -5.21
CA ALA A 366 14.60 -28.63 -3.94
C ALA A 366 14.22 -27.15 -4.13
N SER A 367 13.32 -26.64 -3.31
CA SER A 367 12.99 -25.22 -3.32
C SER A 367 14.12 -24.41 -2.69
N ALA A 368 14.61 -23.38 -3.38
CA ALA A 368 15.72 -22.56 -2.88
C ALA A 368 15.78 -21.20 -3.58
N TRP A 369 16.47 -20.25 -2.95
CA TRP A 369 16.92 -19.02 -3.59
C TRP A 369 18.09 -19.31 -4.54
N ARG A 370 17.87 -19.19 -5.85
CA ARG A 370 18.82 -19.55 -6.91
C ARG A 370 19.19 -18.33 -7.73
N ARG A 371 20.46 -18.26 -8.14
CA ARG A 371 20.88 -17.30 -9.16
C ARG A 371 20.27 -17.68 -10.51
N VAL A 372 19.55 -16.75 -11.13
CA VAL A 372 19.01 -16.81 -12.48
C VAL A 372 19.87 -15.90 -13.35
N GLU A 373 20.31 -16.41 -14.50
CA GLU A 373 21.13 -15.66 -15.44
C GLU A 373 20.45 -15.59 -16.81
N LEU A 374 20.34 -14.38 -17.33
CA LEU A 374 19.74 -14.07 -18.62
C LEU A 374 20.76 -13.36 -19.51
N ASP A 375 20.71 -13.65 -20.79
CA ASP A 375 21.55 -13.04 -21.81
C ASP A 375 20.71 -12.29 -22.85
N GLY A 376 21.24 -11.16 -23.33
CA GLY A 376 20.54 -10.20 -24.16
C GLY A 376 20.10 -8.94 -23.39
N PRO A 377 19.76 -7.85 -24.11
CA PRO A 377 19.38 -6.58 -23.52
C PRO A 377 18.06 -6.68 -22.75
N PRO A 378 17.89 -5.97 -21.63
CA PRO A 378 16.63 -5.92 -20.91
C PRO A 378 15.55 -5.25 -21.78
N VAL A 379 14.36 -5.86 -21.87
CA VAL A 379 13.23 -5.26 -22.57
C VAL A 379 12.30 -4.59 -21.54
N THR A 380 11.92 -3.33 -21.77
CA THR A 380 10.99 -2.63 -20.87
C THR A 380 9.65 -3.36 -20.84
N GLY A 381 9.18 -3.72 -19.63
CA GLY A 381 7.94 -4.49 -19.47
C GLY A 381 8.08 -5.99 -19.75
N GLU A 382 9.30 -6.49 -19.94
CA GLU A 382 9.56 -7.93 -20.10
C GLU A 382 9.02 -8.72 -18.90
N GLN A 383 8.41 -9.86 -19.20
CA GLN A 383 8.01 -10.83 -18.20
C GLN A 383 8.62 -12.19 -18.52
N ILE A 384 9.24 -12.79 -17.50
CA ILE A 384 9.67 -14.17 -17.52
C ILE A 384 8.56 -14.98 -16.87
N VAL A 385 7.97 -15.90 -17.63
CA VAL A 385 6.82 -16.68 -17.19
C VAL A 385 7.28 -18.08 -16.80
N TRP A 386 6.98 -18.49 -15.57
CA TRP A 386 7.27 -19.81 -15.04
C TRP A 386 5.96 -20.57 -14.90
N THR A 387 5.80 -21.67 -15.64
CA THR A 387 4.62 -22.53 -15.60
C THR A 387 5.03 -23.94 -15.18
N LYS A 388 4.35 -24.51 -14.20
CA LYS A 388 4.65 -25.85 -13.70
C LYS A 388 4.37 -26.89 -14.78
N ASP A 389 5.38 -27.71 -15.07
CA ASP A 389 5.26 -28.81 -16.04
C ASP A 389 4.77 -30.07 -15.33
N ARG A 390 3.54 -30.49 -15.66
CA ARG A 390 2.86 -31.65 -15.09
C ARG A 390 3.01 -32.93 -15.94
N SER A 391 3.83 -32.91 -16.98
CA SER A 391 4.05 -34.07 -17.86
C SER A 391 4.88 -35.19 -17.23
N ARG A 392 5.29 -35.07 -15.97
CA ARG A 392 6.14 -36.02 -15.25
C ARG A 392 5.57 -36.41 -13.89
#